data_AF-A0AAN7C526-F1
#
_entry.id   AF-A0AAN7C526-F1
#
_cell.length_a   1.000
_cell.length_b   1.000
_cell.length_c   1.000
_cell.angle_alpha   90.00
_cell.angle_beta   90.00
_cell.angle_gamma   90.00
#
_symmetry.space_group_name_H-M   'P 1'
#
loop_
_entity.id
_entity.type
_entity.pdbx_description
1 polymer ?
#
loop_
_entity_poly.entity_id
_entity_poly.type
_entity_poly.pdbx_seq_one_letter_code
_entity_poly.pdbx_strand_id
1 'polypeptide(L)'
;MVSVVLSRLADKYRTARTALWDWLCLPLAQRERIEISRRQSEKTGLFLAAHFGLVRHLATLVACGQSPSEQDANGETLLLWAVANLHEDDVRWLLEHGADPNTQDCGLRTALHLAALQGQSWLIRLLLSRVAHPALVGN
;
A
#
# COMPACT_ATOMS: atom_id res chain seq x y z
N MET A 1 -34.33 -6.14 -37.61
CA MET A 1 -32.94 -5.71 -37.31
C MET A 1 -32.72 -5.20 -35.88
N VAL A 2 -33.72 -4.64 -35.18
CA VAL A 2 -33.57 -4.10 -33.81
C VAL A 2 -33.41 -5.20 -32.72
N SER A 3 -33.97 -6.39 -32.94
CA SER A 3 -33.91 -7.54 -32.00
C SER A 3 -32.48 -8.07 -31.74
N VAL A 4 -31.61 -8.03 -32.76
CA VAL A 4 -30.23 -8.56 -32.66
C VAL A 4 -29.28 -7.58 -31.94
N VAL A 5 -29.57 -6.28 -31.98
CA VAL A 5 -28.76 -5.26 -31.28
C VAL A 5 -29.13 -5.22 -29.79
N LEU A 6 -30.42 -5.38 -29.46
CA LEU A 6 -30.89 -5.47 -28.08
C LEU A 6 -30.48 -6.77 -27.39
N SER A 7 -30.41 -7.89 -28.11
CA SER A 7 -29.88 -9.14 -27.54
C SER A 7 -28.39 -9.06 -27.22
N ARG A 8 -27.59 -8.41 -28.07
CA ARG A 8 -26.16 -8.17 -27.83
C ARG A 8 -25.90 -7.21 -26.67
N LEU A 9 -26.76 -6.21 -26.47
CA LEU A 9 -26.70 -5.34 -25.30
C LEU A 9 -27.15 -6.08 -24.03
N ALA A 10 -28.23 -6.86 -24.11
CA ALA A 10 -28.70 -7.68 -23.00
C ALA A 10 -27.65 -8.71 -22.56
N ASP A 11 -26.92 -9.35 -23.47
CA ASP A 11 -25.84 -10.28 -23.12
C ASP A 11 -24.59 -9.59 -22.53
N LYS A 12 -24.32 -8.34 -22.95
CA LYS A 12 -23.27 -7.50 -22.34
C LYS A 12 -23.60 -7.11 -20.89
N TYR A 13 -24.88 -6.96 -20.55
CA TYR A 13 -25.35 -6.71 -19.18
C TYR A 13 -25.72 -7.99 -18.40
N ARG A 14 -25.97 -9.12 -19.08
CA ARG A 14 -26.30 -10.43 -18.48
C ARG A 14 -25.11 -11.00 -17.72
N THR A 15 -23.91 -10.91 -18.26
CA THR A 15 -22.67 -11.42 -17.66
C THR A 15 -22.24 -10.64 -16.42
N ALA A 16 -22.37 -9.31 -16.45
CA ALA A 16 -22.15 -8.48 -15.27
C ALA A 16 -23.21 -8.74 -14.18
N ARG A 17 -24.47 -8.92 -14.57
CA ARG A 17 -25.57 -9.21 -13.63
C ARG A 17 -25.44 -10.60 -13.00
N THR A 18 -25.01 -11.63 -13.73
CA THR A 18 -24.78 -12.96 -13.14
C THR A 18 -23.59 -12.95 -12.19
N ALA A 19 -22.45 -12.33 -12.54
CA ALA A 19 -21.31 -12.26 -11.62
C ALA A 19 -21.63 -11.48 -10.33
N LEU A 20 -22.34 -10.35 -10.44
CA LEU A 20 -22.80 -9.59 -9.27
C LEU A 20 -23.87 -10.34 -8.47
N TRP A 21 -24.78 -11.06 -9.12
CA TRP A 21 -25.84 -11.84 -8.47
C TRP A 21 -25.34 -13.17 -7.88
N ASP A 22 -24.30 -13.76 -8.45
CA ASP A 22 -23.59 -14.92 -7.92
C ASP A 22 -22.73 -14.48 -6.74
N TRP A 23 -22.07 -13.31 -6.80
CA TRP A 23 -21.39 -12.67 -5.67
C TRP A 23 -22.42 -12.32 -4.57
N LEU A 24 -23.36 -11.40 -4.83
CA LEU A 24 -24.82 -11.48 -4.57
C LEU A 24 -25.42 -12.54 -3.65
N CYS A 25 -25.18 -13.80 -3.99
CA CYS A 25 -25.81 -14.98 -3.39
C CYS A 25 -24.82 -15.85 -2.59
N LEU A 26 -23.52 -15.54 -2.61
CA LEU A 26 -22.58 -16.18 -1.71
C LEU A 26 -22.94 -15.87 -0.25
N PRO A 27 -22.81 -16.85 0.67
CA PRO A 27 -22.94 -16.63 2.11
C PRO A 27 -22.01 -15.49 2.54
N LEU A 28 -22.46 -14.61 3.43
CA LEU A 28 -21.67 -13.45 3.92
C LEU A 28 -20.27 -13.87 4.37
N ALA A 29 -20.15 -15.01 5.07
CA ALA A 29 -18.89 -15.59 5.49
C ALA A 29 -17.92 -15.91 4.33
N GLN A 30 -18.45 -16.27 3.14
CA GLN A 30 -17.64 -16.58 1.97
C GLN A 30 -17.21 -15.32 1.21
N ARG A 31 -18.02 -14.26 1.24
CA ARG A 31 -17.61 -12.94 0.71
C ARG A 31 -16.52 -12.30 1.56
N GLU A 32 -16.71 -12.27 2.87
CA GLU A 32 -15.70 -11.75 3.80
C GLU A 32 -14.38 -12.51 3.62
N ARG A 33 -14.43 -13.83 3.45
CA ARG A 33 -13.24 -14.64 3.18
C ARG A 33 -12.54 -14.29 1.86
N ILE A 34 -13.28 -14.02 0.78
CA ILE A 34 -12.70 -13.58 -0.50
C ILE A 34 -12.08 -12.18 -0.36
N GLU A 35 -12.75 -11.26 0.31
CA GLU A 35 -12.24 -9.91 0.54
C GLU A 35 -11.02 -9.89 1.46
N ILE A 36 -11.00 -10.71 2.52
CA ILE A 36 -9.83 -10.89 3.39
C ILE A 36 -8.65 -11.42 2.57
N SER A 37 -8.88 -12.46 1.75
CA SER A 37 -7.83 -12.99 0.87
C SER A 37 -7.33 -11.95 -0.12
N ARG A 38 -8.23 -11.15 -0.69
CA ARG A 38 -7.88 -10.06 -1.62
C ARG A 38 -7.04 -9.00 -0.92
N ARG A 39 -7.48 -8.52 0.25
CA ARG A 39 -6.74 -7.55 1.06
C ARG A 39 -5.35 -8.05 1.44
N GLN A 40 -5.21 -9.32 1.81
CA GLN A 40 -3.90 -9.90 2.12
C GLN A 40 -2.99 -9.93 0.89
N SER A 41 -3.51 -10.32 -0.29
CA SER A 41 -2.72 -10.31 -1.52
C SER A 41 -2.32 -8.90 -1.97
N GLU A 42 -3.19 -7.91 -1.77
CA GLU A 42 -2.92 -6.50 -2.08
C GLU A 42 -1.88 -5.91 -1.12
N LYS A 43 -1.98 -6.22 0.18
CA LYS A 43 -0.95 -5.87 1.16
C LYS A 43 0.40 -6.45 0.77
N THR A 44 0.47 -7.76 0.50
CA THR A 44 1.70 -8.40 0.03
C THR A 44 2.23 -7.72 -1.24
N GLY A 45 1.36 -7.40 -2.21
CA GLY A 45 1.75 -6.69 -3.43
C GLY A 45 2.34 -5.30 -3.17
N LEU A 46 1.79 -4.56 -2.20
CA LEU A 46 2.27 -3.24 -1.80
C LEU A 46 3.68 -3.32 -1.17
N PHE A 47 3.92 -4.28 -0.28
CA PHE A 47 5.25 -4.50 0.31
C PHE A 47 6.28 -4.98 -0.72
N LEU A 48 5.88 -5.85 -1.65
CA LEU A 48 6.76 -6.26 -2.76
C LEU A 48 7.14 -5.07 -3.65
N ALA A 49 6.22 -4.14 -3.92
CA ALA A 49 6.55 -2.94 -4.69
C ALA A 49 7.61 -2.07 -3.99
N ALA A 50 7.52 -1.91 -2.66
CA ALA A 50 8.53 -1.21 -1.86
C ALA A 50 9.86 -1.98 -1.77
N HIS A 51 9.82 -3.31 -1.82
CA HIS A 51 11.04 -4.14 -1.85
C HIS A 51 11.84 -3.99 -3.15
N PHE A 52 11.15 -3.75 -4.28
CA PHE A 52 11.78 -3.60 -5.59
C PHE A 52 12.02 -2.15 -6.04
N GLY A 53 11.64 -1.15 -5.24
CA GLY A 53 11.83 0.26 -5.61
C GLY A 53 10.82 0.78 -6.63
N LEU A 54 9.63 0.19 -6.68
CA LEU A 54 8.64 0.45 -7.73
C LEU A 54 7.67 1.56 -7.31
N VAL A 55 8.15 2.80 -7.16
CA VAL A 55 7.35 3.99 -6.79
C VAL A 55 6.03 4.09 -7.57
N ARG A 56 6.08 3.83 -8.89
CA ARG A 56 4.88 3.92 -9.75
C ARG A 56 3.81 2.90 -9.34
N HIS A 57 4.22 1.70 -8.89
CA HIS A 57 3.31 0.68 -8.39
C HIS A 57 2.82 1.00 -6.98
N LEU A 58 3.68 1.60 -6.13
CA LEU A 58 3.24 2.14 -4.83
C LEU A 58 2.15 3.19 -5.02
N ALA A 59 2.36 4.14 -5.93
CA ALA A 59 1.40 5.19 -6.24
C ALA A 59 0.08 4.64 -6.77
N THR A 60 0.10 3.65 -7.66
CA THR A 60 -1.14 3.04 -8.18
C THR A 60 -1.87 2.24 -7.10
N LEU A 61 -1.17 1.50 -6.25
CA LEU A 61 -1.78 0.71 -5.18
C LEU A 61 -2.40 1.60 -4.09
N VAL A 62 -1.73 2.70 -3.72
CA VAL A 62 -2.29 3.70 -2.80
C VAL A 62 -3.48 4.41 -3.44
N ALA A 63 -3.43 4.73 -4.74
CA ALA A 63 -4.59 5.27 -5.46
C ALA A 63 -5.78 4.30 -5.52
N CYS A 64 -5.54 2.99 -5.45
CA CYS A 64 -6.57 1.96 -5.33
C CYS A 64 -7.18 1.85 -3.91
N GLY A 65 -6.77 2.70 -2.96
CA GLY A 65 -7.33 2.78 -1.61
C GLY A 65 -6.51 2.07 -0.53
N GLN A 66 -5.28 1.65 -0.83
CA GLN A 66 -4.36 1.12 0.19
C GLN A 66 -3.75 2.26 1.02
N SER A 67 -3.54 2.03 2.32
CA SER A 67 -2.88 3.03 3.17
C SER A 67 -1.34 2.92 3.04
N PRO A 68 -0.60 4.04 2.91
CA PRO A 68 0.86 4.02 2.86
C PRO A 68 1.51 3.69 4.22
N SER A 69 0.70 3.68 5.29
CA SER A 69 1.10 3.41 6.68
C SER A 69 0.80 1.97 7.12
N GLU A 70 0.39 1.08 6.21
CA GLU A 70 0.18 -0.33 6.56
C GLU A 70 1.46 -0.96 7.13
N GLN A 71 1.27 -1.90 8.06
CA GLN A 71 2.31 -2.76 8.60
C GLN A 71 2.16 -4.18 8.05
N ASP A 72 3.30 -4.82 7.78
CA ASP A 72 3.37 -6.24 7.43
C ASP A 72 3.23 -7.12 8.68
N ALA A 73 3.22 -8.44 8.51
CA ALA A 73 3.16 -9.41 9.60
C ALA A 73 4.28 -9.25 10.65
N ASN A 74 5.41 -8.65 10.27
CA ASN A 74 6.54 -8.34 11.15
C ASN A 74 6.43 -6.97 11.86
N GLY A 75 5.29 -6.27 11.71
CA GLY A 75 5.11 -4.90 12.18
C GLY A 75 5.88 -3.86 11.37
N GLU A 76 6.54 -4.27 10.28
CA GLU A 76 7.35 -3.38 9.44
C GLU A 76 6.44 -2.55 8.53
N THR A 77 6.57 -1.23 8.59
CA THR A 77 5.88 -0.29 7.68
C THR A 77 6.57 -0.25 6.31
N LEU A 78 5.84 0.16 5.26
CA LEU A 78 6.42 0.42 3.93
C LEU A 78 7.69 1.27 3.96
N LEU A 79 7.72 2.28 4.83
CA LEU A 79 8.88 3.16 4.98
C LEU A 79 10.11 2.40 5.48
N LEU A 80 9.95 1.44 6.40
CA LEU A 80 11.05 0.60 6.89
C LEU A 80 11.60 -0.29 5.78
N TRP A 81 10.73 -0.82 4.91
CA TRP A 81 11.14 -1.60 3.73
C TRP A 81 11.90 -0.74 2.71
N ALA A 82 11.40 0.44 2.38
CA ALA A 82 12.06 1.36 1.46
C ALA A 82 13.45 1.80 1.98
N VAL A 83 13.55 2.06 3.29
CA VAL A 83 14.81 2.39 3.98
C VAL A 83 15.75 1.19 4.00
N ALA A 84 15.25 -0.01 4.31
CA ALA A 84 16.07 -1.22 4.37
C ALA A 84 16.71 -1.56 3.01
N ASN A 85 16.00 -1.25 1.91
CA ASN A 85 16.46 -1.52 0.55
C ASN A 85 17.08 -0.28 -0.14
N LEU A 86 17.19 0.86 0.56
CA LEU A 86 17.81 2.11 0.06
C LEU A 86 17.15 2.71 -1.19
N HIS A 87 15.84 2.51 -1.34
CA HIS A 87 15.07 3.10 -2.43
C HIS A 87 14.71 4.55 -2.11
N GLU A 88 15.60 5.47 -2.45
CA GLU A 88 15.44 6.89 -2.16
C GLU A 88 14.11 7.47 -2.64
N ASP A 89 13.67 7.11 -3.85
CA ASP A 89 12.42 7.63 -4.41
C ASP A 89 11.20 7.11 -3.64
N ASP A 90 11.19 5.83 -3.24
CA ASP A 90 10.13 5.27 -2.41
C ASP A 90 10.09 5.94 -1.04
N VAL A 91 11.26 6.18 -0.43
CA VAL A 91 11.36 6.87 0.86
C VAL A 91 10.81 8.29 0.77
N ARG A 92 11.21 9.06 -0.26
CA ARG A 92 10.67 10.41 -0.48
C ARG A 92 9.17 10.39 -0.67
N TRP A 93 8.70 9.51 -1.55
CA TRP A 93 7.28 9.41 -1.87
C TRP A 93 6.47 9.04 -0.63
N LEU A 94 6.89 8.06 0.16
CA LEU A 94 6.20 7.65 1.38
C LEU A 94 6.15 8.76 2.43
N LEU A 95 7.25 9.50 2.61
CA LEU A 95 7.30 10.65 3.53
C LEU A 95 6.39 11.79 3.06
N GLU A 96 6.28 12.03 1.75
CA GLU A 96 5.36 13.02 1.19
C GLU A 96 3.89 12.61 1.35
N HIS A 97 3.62 11.31 1.38
CA HIS A 97 2.27 10.75 1.58
C HIS A 97 1.94 10.48 3.05
N GLY A 98 2.70 11.09 3.99
CA GLY A 98 2.38 11.10 5.41
C GLY A 98 2.80 9.85 6.19
N ALA A 99 3.73 9.05 5.67
CA ALA A 99 4.31 7.96 6.45
C ALA A 99 5.13 8.51 7.63
N ASP A 100 4.85 8.02 8.85
CA ASP A 100 5.58 8.46 10.05
C ASP A 100 6.94 7.75 10.16
N PRO A 101 8.08 8.48 10.08
CA PRO A 101 9.42 7.92 10.25
C PRO A 101 9.73 7.39 11.65
N ASN A 102 8.91 7.73 12.65
CA ASN A 102 9.07 7.26 14.02
C ASN A 102 8.37 5.92 14.28
N THR A 103 7.64 5.38 13.29
CA THR A 103 7.00 4.08 13.42
C THR A 103 8.04 3.01 13.69
N GLN A 104 7.75 2.17 14.69
CA GLN A 104 8.61 1.07 15.12
C GLN A 104 8.08 -0.25 14.57
N ASP A 105 9.00 -1.13 14.17
CA ASP A 105 8.68 -2.55 13.94
C ASP A 105 8.59 -3.36 15.25
N CYS A 106 8.32 -4.66 15.13
CA CYS A 106 8.34 -5.59 16.26
C CYS A 106 9.68 -5.65 17.02
N GLY A 107 10.78 -5.20 16.40
CA GLY A 107 12.11 -5.09 17.00
C GLY A 107 12.42 -3.72 17.61
N LEU A 108 11.43 -2.82 17.71
CA LEU A 108 11.59 -1.43 18.16
C LEU A 108 12.55 -0.61 17.28
N ARG A 109 12.76 -1.03 16.02
CA ARG A 109 13.61 -0.34 15.06
C ARG A 109 12.77 0.69 14.30
N THR A 110 13.31 1.90 14.19
CA THR A 110 12.73 2.98 13.38
C THR A 110 13.48 3.09 12.05
N ALA A 111 12.96 3.90 11.13
CA ALA A 111 13.64 4.22 9.88
C ALA A 111 15.06 4.76 10.13
N LEU A 112 15.24 5.57 11.19
CA LEU A 112 16.54 6.11 11.57
C LEU A 112 17.49 5.02 12.09
N HIS A 113 17.01 4.05 12.88
CA HIS A 113 17.83 2.92 13.34
C HIS A 113 18.36 2.10 12.16
N LEU A 114 17.52 1.81 11.16
CA LEU A 114 17.93 1.10 9.96
C LEU A 114 18.92 1.90 9.12
N ALA A 115 18.68 3.19 8.91
CA ALA A 115 19.59 4.07 8.16
C ALA A 115 20.97 4.19 8.84
N ALA A 116 20.99 4.26 10.17
CA ALA A 116 22.22 4.29 10.96
C ALA A 116 23.00 2.97 10.88
N LEU A 117 22.30 1.82 10.96
CA LEU A 117 22.91 0.50 10.86
C LEU A 117 23.56 0.25 9.51
N GLN A 118 23.01 0.83 8.44
CA GLN A 118 23.57 0.75 7.09
C GLN A 118 24.65 1.82 6.79
N GLY A 119 24.85 2.79 7.69
CA GLY A 119 25.83 3.86 7.50
C GLY A 119 25.48 4.87 6.39
N GLN A 120 24.20 4.95 6.01
CA GLN A 120 23.76 5.72 4.84
C GLN A 120 23.49 7.17 5.21
N SER A 121 24.54 7.99 5.10
CA SER A 121 24.53 9.40 5.50
C SER A 121 23.46 10.24 4.79
N TRP A 122 23.18 9.95 3.51
CA TRP A 122 22.13 10.66 2.75
C TRP A 122 20.73 10.34 3.31
N LEU A 123 20.49 9.08 3.67
CA LEU A 123 19.20 8.61 4.19
C LEU A 123 18.94 9.16 5.58
N ILE A 124 19.98 9.20 6.42
CA ILE A 124 19.93 9.87 7.73
C ILE A 124 19.57 11.35 7.56
N ARG A 125 20.22 12.06 6.63
CA ARG A 125 19.90 13.48 6.35
C ARG A 125 18.47 13.65 5.86
N LEU A 126 17.99 12.77 5.00
CA LEU A 126 16.65 12.82 4.44
C LEU A 126 15.58 12.59 5.53
N LEU A 127 15.75 11.55 6.35
CA LEU A 127 14.88 11.27 7.49
C LEU A 127 14.93 12.40 8.52
N LEU A 128 16.13 12.87 8.89
CA LEU A 128 16.30 13.99 9.83
C LEU A 128 15.70 15.28 9.30
N SER A 129 15.76 15.57 8.01
CA SER A 129 15.11 16.75 7.45
C SER A 129 13.60 16.72 7.74
N ARG A 130 12.95 15.58 7.57
CA ARG A 130 11.51 15.42 7.82
C ARG A 130 11.17 15.29 9.30
N VAL A 131 12.04 14.70 10.12
CA VAL A 131 11.91 14.59 11.59
C VAL A 131 12.29 15.89 12.32
N ALA A 132 13.01 16.82 11.68
CA ALA A 132 13.25 18.16 12.20
C ALA A 132 12.18 19.19 11.79
N HIS A 133 11.38 18.87 10.76
CA HIS A 133 10.18 19.64 10.38
C HIS A 133 8.87 19.40 11.18
N PRO A 134 8.73 18.52 12.19
CA PRO A 134 7.49 18.31 12.93
C PRO A 134 7.35 19.20 14.19
N ALA A 135 8.19 20.23 14.38
CA ALA A 135 8.17 21.09 15.58
C ALA A 135 7.78 22.56 15.33
N LEU A 136 6.98 22.84 14.29
CA LEU A 136 6.29 24.15 14.11
C LEU A 136 4.76 23.98 14.05
N VAL A 137 4.21 23.10 14.89
CA VAL A 137 2.79 23.17 15.26
C VAL A 137 2.76 23.25 16.78
N GLY A 138 2.19 24.36 17.28
CA GLY A 138 2.31 24.87 18.64
C GLY A 138 1.77 23.96 19.74
N ASN A 139 2.32 24.08 20.95
CA ASN A 139 2.04 25.10 21.97
C ASN A 139 3.13 25.02 23.05
#